data_AF-A0A2A2ITY4-F1
#
_entry.id   AF-A0A2A2ITY4-F1
#
_cell.length_a   1.000
_cell.length_b   1.000
_cell.length_c   1.000
_cell.angle_alpha   90.00
_cell.angle_beta   90.00
_cell.angle_gamma   90.00
#
_symmetry.space_group_name_H-M   'P 1'
#
loop_
_entity.id
_entity.type
_entity.pdbx_description
1 polymer ?
#
loop_
_entity_poly.entity_id
_entity_poly.type
_entity_poly.pdbx_seq_one_letter_code
_entity_poly.pdbx_strand_id
1 'polypeptide(L)'
;AQGSATAGGLVGFNDGSLLRVYSTGTASSSVGAVGGLVGSNVGTATGSFWNTTTSGLAQGAGAGNGSGISGLTSAQLTRLAPFVAAGWSIDDAGGTGATWRMYEGHSAPLLRSFMTALSVNVGNASKTYDGSATSSTGALVYPIGYDPALVSGSALYTANSANAGTYSGANLRASGLYSSQFGYDIEMLAGTLTIDKAALTITASNANKTYGQTASLSGFTTSGLIAGDQVNGMDLTSLGSLFNASAGNYAIVASNARGTGLANYDITYVDGILTVIGNLSPLANLVDPQLAAAQLTAQQTDELPSRPLMMTSPKLFDVETSGLQLNLVDSGIRLPEGI
;
A
#
# COMPACT_ATOMS: atom_id res chain seq x y z
N ALA A 1 43.31 6.29 -26.07
CA ALA A 1 44.71 6.40 -26.53
C ALA A 1 44.77 6.46 -28.05
N GLN A 2 45.73 7.19 -28.63
CA GLN A 2 46.01 7.19 -30.08
C GLN A 2 47.38 6.53 -30.32
N GLY A 3 47.45 5.54 -31.20
CA GLY A 3 48.69 4.84 -31.51
C GLY A 3 48.78 4.42 -32.97
N SER A 4 49.97 4.52 -33.57
CA SER A 4 50.25 4.14 -34.96
C SER A 4 50.35 2.62 -35.19
N ALA A 5 50.27 1.79 -34.13
CA ALA A 5 50.38 0.33 -34.23
C ALA A 5 49.12 -0.40 -33.71
N THR A 6 48.85 -0.39 -32.41
CA THR A 6 47.64 -0.95 -31.79
C THR A 6 47.19 -0.04 -30.66
N ALA A 7 45.88 0.02 -30.39
CA ALA A 7 45.32 0.92 -29.38
C ALA A 7 44.28 0.22 -28.51
N GLY A 8 44.47 0.27 -27.19
CA GLY A 8 43.46 -0.12 -26.21
C GLY A 8 42.99 1.07 -25.39
N GLY A 9 41.80 0.97 -24.81
CA GLY A 9 41.29 1.99 -23.90
C GLY A 9 42.14 2.12 -22.63
N LEU A 10 42.75 1.01 -22.17
CA LEU A 10 43.72 0.98 -21.08
C LEU A 10 45.16 0.81 -21.59
N VAL A 11 45.41 -0.19 -22.46
CA VAL A 11 46.78 -0.55 -22.90
C VAL A 11 46.83 -0.96 -24.38
N GLY A 12 47.87 -0.55 -25.10
CA GLY A 12 48.03 -0.91 -26.52
C GLY A 12 48.31 -2.40 -26.75
N PHE A 13 49.27 -2.95 -26.02
CA PHE A 13 49.72 -4.35 -26.14
C PHE A 13 49.88 -4.99 -24.76
N ASN A 14 49.40 -6.22 -24.57
CA ASN A 14 49.58 -6.98 -23.34
C ASN A 14 50.19 -8.36 -23.62
N ASP A 15 51.31 -8.64 -22.96
CA ASP A 15 51.98 -9.96 -22.86
C ASP A 15 52.11 -10.44 -21.41
N GLY A 16 51.51 -9.70 -20.47
CA GLY A 16 51.47 -10.03 -19.05
C GLY A 16 50.06 -10.41 -18.58
N SER A 17 49.64 -9.85 -17.44
CA SER A 17 48.33 -10.10 -16.86
C SER A 17 47.53 -8.81 -16.66
N LEU A 18 46.30 -8.81 -17.14
CA LEU A 18 45.28 -7.80 -16.86
C LEU A 18 44.30 -8.35 -15.83
N LEU A 19 44.60 -8.13 -14.56
CA LEU A 19 43.82 -8.66 -13.45
C LEU A 19 42.92 -7.57 -12.86
N ARG A 20 41.61 -7.69 -13.08
CA ARG A 20 40.59 -6.82 -12.47
C ARG A 20 40.89 -5.35 -12.70
N VAL A 21 41.01 -5.02 -13.99
CA VAL A 21 41.18 -3.66 -14.48
C VAL A 21 39.98 -3.26 -15.32
N TYR A 22 39.78 -1.96 -15.51
CA TYR A 22 38.72 -1.48 -16.38
C TYR A 22 39.17 -0.29 -17.23
N SER A 23 38.43 -0.04 -18.31
CA SER A 23 38.59 1.15 -19.15
C SER A 23 37.25 1.84 -19.38
N THR A 24 37.21 3.16 -19.23
CA THR A 24 36.08 4.02 -19.65
C THR A 24 36.43 4.89 -20.85
N GLY A 25 37.67 4.83 -21.33
CA GLY A 25 38.18 5.68 -22.41
C GLY A 25 37.89 5.13 -23.80
N THR A 26 38.04 6.01 -24.80
CA THR A 26 38.06 5.64 -26.22
C THR A 26 39.47 5.24 -26.66
N ALA A 27 39.52 4.41 -27.69
CA ALA A 27 40.76 4.03 -28.36
C ALA A 27 40.61 4.18 -29.87
N SER A 28 41.66 4.65 -30.54
CA SER A 28 41.70 4.73 -31.99
C SER A 28 43.10 4.44 -32.51
N SER A 29 43.15 3.77 -33.67
CA SER A 29 44.37 3.53 -34.43
C SER A 29 44.06 3.67 -35.90
N SER A 30 45.02 4.18 -36.67
CA SER A 30 44.92 4.34 -38.13
C SER A 30 45.41 3.11 -38.90
N VAL A 31 46.05 2.15 -38.23
CA VAL A 31 46.81 1.07 -38.92
C VAL A 31 46.69 -0.30 -38.28
N GLY A 32 46.27 -0.42 -37.01
CA GLY A 32 46.12 -1.74 -36.40
C GLY A 32 45.02 -1.86 -35.36
N ALA A 33 45.06 -2.97 -34.63
CA ALA A 33 43.94 -3.44 -33.84
C ALA A 33 43.53 -2.46 -32.73
N VAL A 34 42.22 -2.28 -32.59
CA VAL A 34 41.60 -1.39 -31.60
C VAL A 34 40.67 -2.19 -30.70
N GLY A 35 40.91 -2.14 -29.39
CA GLY A 35 40.05 -2.79 -28.40
C GLY A 35 39.62 -1.84 -27.29
N GLY A 36 38.44 -2.11 -26.71
CA GLY A 36 37.87 -1.30 -25.64
C GLY A 36 38.72 -1.28 -24.35
N LEU A 37 39.42 -2.38 -24.06
CA LEU A 37 40.38 -2.46 -22.97
C LEU A 37 41.82 -2.51 -23.49
N VAL A 38 42.11 -3.41 -24.42
CA VAL A 38 43.46 -3.71 -24.91
C VAL A 38 43.50 -3.77 -26.44
N GLY A 39 44.52 -3.17 -27.06
CA GLY A 39 44.68 -3.21 -28.51
C GLY A 39 45.00 -4.62 -29.02
N SER A 40 46.09 -5.22 -28.56
CA SER A 40 46.47 -6.62 -28.85
C SER A 40 46.83 -7.35 -27.57
N ASN A 41 46.19 -8.51 -27.32
CA ASN A 41 46.36 -9.30 -26.11
C ASN A 41 46.92 -10.68 -26.43
N VAL A 42 48.20 -10.91 -26.12
CA VAL A 42 48.84 -12.23 -26.15
C VAL A 42 48.97 -12.84 -24.75
N GLY A 43 48.86 -12.02 -23.70
CA GLY A 43 48.84 -12.46 -22.31
C GLY A 43 47.46 -12.89 -21.77
N THR A 44 47.29 -12.79 -20.45
CA THR A 44 46.04 -13.16 -19.75
C THR A 44 45.22 -11.94 -19.34
N ALA A 45 43.92 -12.12 -19.25
CA ALA A 45 43.02 -11.19 -18.58
C ALA A 45 42.07 -11.96 -17.66
N THR A 46 41.67 -11.36 -16.55
CA THR A 46 40.75 -11.98 -15.59
C THR A 46 39.89 -10.92 -14.94
N GLY A 47 38.57 -11.07 -15.06
CA GLY A 47 37.60 -10.19 -14.41
C GLY A 47 37.74 -8.73 -14.83
N SER A 48 38.15 -8.46 -16.06
CA SER A 48 38.46 -7.11 -16.54
C SER A 48 37.37 -6.59 -17.47
N PHE A 49 37.16 -5.27 -17.48
CA PHE A 49 36.00 -4.67 -18.13
C PHE A 49 36.35 -3.51 -19.06
N TRP A 50 35.51 -3.25 -20.07
CA TRP A 50 35.53 -1.96 -20.77
C TRP A 50 34.13 -1.39 -20.90
N ASN A 51 34.06 -0.05 -20.97
CA ASN A 51 32.82 0.64 -21.23
C ASN A 51 32.49 0.59 -22.73
N THR A 52 31.48 -0.20 -23.11
CA THR A 52 31.04 -0.33 -24.52
C THR A 52 30.38 0.94 -25.04
N THR A 53 29.74 1.71 -24.16
CA THR A 53 29.03 2.94 -24.53
C THR A 53 29.97 4.08 -24.84
N THR A 54 30.94 4.36 -23.95
CA THR A 54 31.87 5.48 -24.17
C THR A 54 32.95 5.14 -25.19
N SER A 55 33.39 3.88 -25.26
CA SER A 55 34.39 3.48 -26.25
C SER A 55 33.82 3.37 -27.67
N GLY A 56 32.54 3.00 -27.80
CA GLY A 56 31.92 2.65 -29.09
C GLY A 56 32.44 1.35 -29.70
N LEU A 57 33.22 0.56 -28.95
CA LEU A 57 33.90 -0.64 -29.45
C LEU A 57 33.17 -1.92 -29.04
N ALA A 58 32.90 -2.78 -30.03
CA ALA A 58 32.25 -4.07 -29.83
C ALA A 58 33.15 -5.08 -29.09
N GLN A 59 34.47 -4.97 -29.24
CA GLN A 59 35.44 -5.91 -28.68
C GLN A 59 36.34 -5.25 -27.64
N GLY A 60 36.60 -5.96 -26.54
CA GLY A 60 37.51 -5.52 -25.48
C GLY A 60 38.98 -5.71 -25.82
N ALA A 61 39.30 -6.78 -26.55
CA ALA A 61 40.59 -6.99 -27.18
C ALA A 61 40.46 -6.78 -28.69
N GLY A 62 41.26 -5.88 -29.27
CA GLY A 62 41.24 -5.62 -30.71
C GLY A 62 41.82 -6.77 -31.53
N ALA A 63 42.83 -7.44 -30.99
CA ALA A 63 43.44 -8.66 -31.53
C ALA A 63 43.90 -9.59 -30.39
N GLY A 64 44.03 -10.88 -30.69
CA GLY A 64 44.47 -11.89 -29.72
C GLY A 64 43.35 -12.37 -28.79
N ASN A 65 43.71 -12.78 -27.57
CA ASN A 65 42.81 -13.43 -26.62
C ASN A 65 41.86 -12.42 -25.95
N GLY A 66 40.54 -12.60 -26.10
CA GLY A 66 39.54 -11.78 -25.40
C GLY A 66 38.99 -12.38 -24.09
N SER A 67 39.41 -13.60 -23.74
CA SER A 67 38.90 -14.30 -22.55
C SER A 67 39.21 -13.54 -21.27
N GLY A 68 38.26 -13.51 -20.34
CA GLY A 68 38.37 -12.76 -19.08
C GLY A 68 38.20 -11.24 -19.22
N ILE A 69 37.84 -10.76 -20.41
CA ILE A 69 37.47 -9.37 -20.67
C ILE A 69 35.98 -9.32 -21.01
N SER A 70 35.19 -8.47 -20.33
CA SER A 70 33.75 -8.32 -20.57
C SER A 70 33.33 -6.86 -20.79
N GLY A 71 32.44 -6.64 -21.74
CA GLY A 71 31.91 -5.31 -22.04
C GLY A 71 30.77 -4.96 -21.10
N LEU A 72 30.81 -3.76 -20.52
CA LEU A 72 29.72 -3.19 -19.74
C LEU A 72 29.28 -1.87 -20.36
N THR A 73 27.98 -1.60 -20.41
CA THR A 73 27.49 -0.25 -20.74
C THR A 73 27.86 0.74 -19.65
N SER A 74 27.81 2.05 -19.93
CA SER A 74 28.00 3.08 -18.90
C SER A 74 27.11 2.88 -17.67
N ALA A 75 25.85 2.45 -17.88
CA ALA A 75 24.91 2.20 -16.80
C ALA A 75 25.24 0.95 -15.98
N GLN A 76 25.81 -0.09 -16.58
CA GLN A 76 26.24 -1.29 -15.86
C GLN A 76 27.57 -1.08 -15.14
N LEU A 77 28.43 -0.19 -15.64
CA LEU A 77 29.74 0.09 -15.06
C LEU A 77 29.63 0.87 -13.75
N THR A 78 28.49 1.50 -13.47
CA THR A 78 28.16 2.11 -12.17
C THR A 78 27.42 1.17 -11.22
N ARG A 79 27.30 -0.12 -11.55
CA ARG A 79 26.69 -1.15 -10.70
C ARG A 79 27.76 -2.00 -10.05
N LEU A 80 27.58 -2.33 -8.78
CA LEU A 80 28.52 -3.12 -7.99
C LEU A 80 28.55 -4.59 -8.43
N ALA A 81 27.40 -5.14 -8.83
CA ALA A 81 27.22 -6.57 -9.07
C ALA A 81 28.21 -7.19 -10.08
N PRO A 82 28.49 -6.59 -11.26
CA PRO A 82 29.47 -7.13 -12.20
C PRO A 82 30.88 -7.28 -11.60
N PHE A 83 31.33 -6.32 -10.79
CA PHE A 83 32.68 -6.32 -10.22
C PHE A 83 32.82 -7.35 -9.10
N VAL A 84 31.80 -7.48 -8.24
CA VAL A 84 31.75 -8.53 -7.21
C VAL A 84 31.74 -9.91 -7.86
N ALA A 85 30.94 -10.12 -8.91
CA ALA A 85 30.89 -11.39 -9.65
C ALA A 85 32.24 -11.73 -10.31
N ALA A 86 33.01 -10.74 -10.72
CA ALA A 86 34.38 -10.91 -11.23
C ALA A 86 35.47 -11.00 -10.13
N GLY A 87 35.07 -11.03 -8.85
CA GLY A 87 35.95 -11.22 -7.71
C GLY A 87 36.80 -10.00 -7.35
N TRP A 88 36.36 -8.79 -7.67
CA TRP A 88 37.01 -7.56 -7.22
C TRP A 88 36.89 -7.40 -5.71
N SER A 89 37.94 -6.88 -5.07
CA SER A 89 37.84 -6.34 -3.71
C SER A 89 37.21 -4.95 -3.81
N ILE A 90 35.88 -4.90 -3.82
CA ILE A 90 35.08 -3.69 -4.03
C ILE A 90 33.79 -3.76 -3.21
N ASP A 91 33.34 -2.60 -2.73
CA ASP A 91 32.02 -2.44 -2.13
C ASP A 91 31.47 -1.03 -2.37
N ASP A 92 30.22 -0.84 -1.96
CA ASP A 92 29.50 0.42 -2.05
C ASP A 92 29.37 1.14 -0.69
N ALA A 93 30.15 0.73 0.31
CA ALA A 93 30.18 1.32 1.64
C ALA A 93 31.50 2.06 1.90
N GLY A 94 31.41 3.17 2.64
CA GLY A 94 32.61 3.88 3.10
C GLY A 94 33.23 3.21 4.32
N GLY A 95 34.53 3.46 4.53
CA GLY A 95 35.23 3.03 5.74
C GLY A 95 35.55 1.53 5.82
N THR A 96 35.41 0.80 4.70
CA THR A 96 35.70 -0.64 4.64
C THR A 96 37.15 -0.93 4.27
N GLY A 97 37.53 -2.22 4.33
CA GLY A 97 38.84 -2.70 3.89
C GLY A 97 38.95 -3.02 2.39
N ALA A 98 37.93 -2.76 1.57
CA ALA A 98 37.99 -3.10 0.15
C ALA A 98 38.95 -2.18 -0.62
N THR A 99 39.68 -2.74 -1.60
CA THR A 99 40.63 -1.97 -2.42
C THR A 99 39.94 -0.88 -3.24
N TRP A 100 38.76 -1.20 -3.77
CA TRP A 100 37.97 -0.30 -4.59
C TRP A 100 36.72 0.15 -3.84
N ARG A 101 36.25 1.34 -4.20
CA ARG A 101 35.02 1.97 -3.74
C ARG A 101 34.11 2.22 -4.92
N MET A 102 32.80 1.99 -4.77
CA MET A 102 31.83 2.36 -5.80
C MET A 102 30.61 3.06 -5.23
N TYR A 103 30.33 4.29 -5.66
CA TYR A 103 29.03 4.89 -5.39
C TYR A 103 28.01 4.33 -6.38
N GLU A 104 27.23 3.35 -5.91
CA GLU A 104 26.24 2.62 -6.71
C GLU A 104 25.33 3.58 -7.50
N GLY A 105 25.31 3.44 -8.82
CA GLY A 105 24.58 4.28 -9.76
C GLY A 105 25.26 5.60 -10.14
N HIS A 106 26.35 5.99 -9.47
CA HIS A 106 26.99 7.31 -9.63
C HIS A 106 28.43 7.25 -10.13
N SER A 107 29.22 6.23 -9.77
CA SER A 107 30.62 6.15 -10.15
C SER A 107 31.00 4.79 -10.72
N ALA A 108 31.98 4.78 -11.62
CA ALA A 108 32.80 3.60 -11.88
C ALA A 108 33.63 3.24 -10.61
N PRO A 109 34.32 2.10 -10.56
CA PRO A 109 35.22 1.79 -9.45
C PRO A 109 36.25 2.89 -9.21
N LEU A 110 36.37 3.36 -7.98
CA LEU A 110 37.35 4.34 -7.52
C LEU A 110 38.38 3.64 -6.65
N LEU A 111 39.66 4.00 -6.77
CA LEU A 111 40.68 3.38 -5.93
C LEU A 111 40.68 4.04 -4.55
N ARG A 112 40.38 3.26 -3.50
CA ARG A 112 40.16 3.78 -2.14
C ARG A 112 41.42 4.43 -1.55
N SER A 113 42.61 3.97 -1.92
CA SER A 113 43.89 4.53 -1.46
C SER A 113 44.16 5.98 -1.87
N PHE A 114 43.40 6.49 -2.84
CA PHE A 114 43.46 7.89 -3.28
C PHE A 114 42.31 8.73 -2.73
N MET A 115 41.47 8.19 -1.86
CA MET A 115 40.30 8.87 -1.30
C MET A 115 40.55 9.21 0.17
N THR A 116 39.91 10.28 0.65
CA THR A 116 39.95 10.68 2.06
C THR A 116 38.73 10.13 2.80
N ALA A 117 38.87 9.59 4.00
CA ALA A 117 37.72 9.11 4.77
C ALA A 117 36.79 10.27 5.20
N LEU A 118 35.48 10.08 5.11
CA LEU A 118 34.48 11.03 5.61
C LEU A 118 33.29 10.28 6.22
N SER A 119 33.11 10.36 7.54
CA SER A 119 31.96 9.77 8.22
C SER A 119 30.86 10.83 8.40
N VAL A 120 29.67 10.57 7.86
CA VAL A 120 28.51 11.48 7.89
C VAL A 120 27.40 10.85 8.73
N ASN A 121 26.96 11.54 9.79
CA ASN A 121 25.80 11.11 10.57
C ASN A 121 24.52 11.58 9.87
N VAL A 122 23.60 10.65 9.62
CA VAL A 122 22.41 10.86 8.79
C VAL A 122 21.15 11.19 9.60
N GLY A 123 21.26 11.17 10.94
CA GLY A 123 20.20 11.55 11.86
C GLY A 123 18.98 10.61 11.84
N ASN A 124 17.98 10.93 12.64
CA ASN A 124 16.73 10.15 12.68
C ASN A 124 15.69 10.77 11.76
N ALA A 125 14.83 9.93 11.16
CA ALA A 125 13.73 10.35 10.31
C ALA A 125 12.43 9.63 10.70
N SER A 126 11.30 10.24 10.36
CA SER A 126 9.98 9.60 10.40
C SER A 126 9.17 9.93 9.17
N LYS A 127 8.24 9.03 8.82
CA LYS A 127 7.25 9.22 7.76
C LYS A 127 5.98 8.45 8.10
N THR A 128 4.86 8.83 7.52
CA THR A 128 3.65 7.99 7.52
C THR A 128 3.77 6.93 6.42
N TYR A 129 3.23 5.74 6.69
CA TYR A 129 3.15 4.65 5.74
C TYR A 129 2.53 5.09 4.41
N ASP A 130 3.28 4.87 3.34
CA ASP A 130 2.94 5.27 1.97
C ASP A 130 3.24 4.14 0.97
N GLY A 131 3.48 2.92 1.47
CA GLY A 131 3.85 1.75 0.66
C GLY A 131 5.30 1.75 0.18
N SER A 132 6.13 2.73 0.52
CA SER A 132 7.55 2.80 0.14
C SER A 132 8.49 2.55 1.32
N ALA A 133 9.47 1.67 1.11
CA ALA A 133 10.59 1.45 2.03
C ALA A 133 11.64 2.57 2.00
N THR A 134 11.51 3.53 1.08
CA THR A 134 12.43 4.67 0.98
C THR A 134 11.88 5.91 1.69
N SER A 135 12.78 6.71 2.25
CA SER A 135 12.46 7.95 2.95
C SER A 135 13.57 8.98 2.77
N SER A 136 13.21 10.26 2.86
CA SER A 136 14.21 11.28 3.17
C SER A 136 14.90 10.98 4.50
N THR A 137 16.14 11.44 4.63
CA THR A 137 16.93 11.29 5.84
C THR A 137 16.62 12.38 6.86
N GLY A 138 17.19 12.23 8.06
CA GLY A 138 17.24 13.31 9.04
C GLY A 138 18.28 14.38 8.64
N ALA A 139 18.62 15.22 9.62
CA ALA A 139 19.67 16.22 9.45
C ALA A 139 21.03 15.56 9.28
N LEU A 140 21.74 15.91 8.20
CA LEU A 140 23.09 15.45 7.94
C LEU A 140 24.10 16.25 8.78
N VAL A 141 24.96 15.55 9.50
CA VAL A 141 26.06 16.14 10.27
C VAL A 141 27.38 15.66 9.69
N TYR A 142 28.14 16.61 9.16
CA TYR A 142 29.46 16.39 8.59
C TYR A 142 30.56 16.73 9.62
N PRO A 143 31.73 16.08 9.56
CA PRO A 143 32.90 16.46 10.34
C PRO A 143 33.36 17.89 10.01
N ILE A 144 33.97 18.57 10.98
CA ILE A 144 34.53 19.91 10.79
C ILE A 144 35.65 19.86 9.74
N GLY A 145 35.65 20.83 8.82
CA GLY A 145 36.73 21.00 7.84
C GLY A 145 36.62 20.13 6.59
N TYR A 146 35.48 19.48 6.35
CA TYR A 146 35.21 18.83 5.06
C TYR A 146 35.03 19.86 3.93
N ASP A 147 35.36 19.48 2.71
CA ASP A 147 35.12 20.26 1.50
C ASP A 147 33.75 19.88 0.90
N PRO A 148 32.74 20.77 0.95
CA PRO A 148 31.42 20.48 0.39
C PRO A 148 31.43 20.33 -1.13
N ALA A 149 32.43 20.86 -1.85
CA ALA A 149 32.51 20.70 -3.30
C ALA A 149 32.82 19.25 -3.73
N LEU A 150 33.33 18.43 -2.81
CA LEU A 150 33.65 17.02 -3.03
C LEU A 150 32.53 16.07 -2.61
N VAL A 151 31.41 16.58 -2.10
CA VAL A 151 30.22 15.79 -1.75
C VAL A 151 29.08 16.19 -2.67
N SER A 152 28.47 15.21 -3.32
CA SER A 152 27.34 15.41 -4.22
C SER A 152 26.18 14.47 -3.88
N GLY A 153 25.02 14.78 -4.43
CA GLY A 153 23.81 14.00 -4.26
C GLY A 153 23.00 14.38 -3.01
N SER A 154 21.99 13.57 -2.73
CA SER A 154 21.08 13.74 -1.61
C SER A 154 21.01 12.43 -0.84
N ALA A 155 21.09 12.52 0.48
CA ALA A 155 20.98 11.34 1.32
C ALA A 155 19.55 10.77 1.29
N LEU A 156 19.46 9.45 1.27
CA LEU A 156 18.22 8.68 1.25
C LEU A 156 18.33 7.51 2.23
N TYR A 157 17.25 7.26 2.97
CA TYR A 157 17.07 6.02 3.71
C TYR A 157 16.32 4.99 2.87
N THR A 158 16.78 3.74 2.94
CA THR A 158 16.08 2.56 2.43
C THR A 158 16.00 1.53 3.54
N ALA A 159 14.80 1.29 4.05
CA ALA A 159 14.51 0.21 4.98
C ALA A 159 14.40 -1.14 4.25
N ASN A 160 14.54 -2.24 4.97
CA ASN A 160 14.35 -3.59 4.43
C ASN A 160 12.86 -3.96 4.24
N SER A 161 11.93 -3.14 4.72
CA SER A 161 10.50 -3.29 4.53
C SER A 161 9.84 -1.91 4.45
N ALA A 162 8.71 -1.84 3.76
CA ALA A 162 7.87 -0.65 3.68
C ALA A 162 6.84 -0.55 4.82
N ASN A 163 6.69 -1.61 5.63
CA ASN A 163 5.65 -1.69 6.66
C ASN A 163 5.87 -0.69 7.80
N ALA A 164 4.80 -0.38 8.53
CA ALA A 164 4.90 0.45 9.73
C ALA A 164 5.82 -0.20 10.77
N GLY A 165 6.67 0.60 11.41
CA GLY A 165 7.68 0.15 12.36
C GLY A 165 8.92 1.03 12.40
N THR A 166 9.86 0.71 13.28
CA THR A 166 11.14 1.42 13.42
C THR A 166 12.30 0.57 12.91
N TYR A 167 13.10 1.15 12.02
CA TYR A 167 14.21 0.51 11.32
C TYR A 167 15.55 1.12 11.76
N SER A 168 16.57 0.29 11.92
CA SER A 168 17.94 0.69 12.28
C SER A 168 18.93 -0.44 11.95
N GLY A 169 20.23 -0.14 12.04
CA GLY A 169 21.31 -1.13 11.83
C GLY A 169 21.19 -1.84 10.47
N ALA A 170 21.28 -3.17 10.47
CA ALA A 170 21.20 -3.97 9.24
C ALA A 170 19.86 -3.85 8.48
N ASN A 171 18.81 -3.35 9.12
CA ASN A 171 17.49 -3.17 8.51
C ASN A 171 17.30 -1.79 7.88
N LEU A 172 18.31 -0.90 7.96
CA LEU A 172 18.24 0.45 7.43
C LEU A 172 19.57 0.83 6.76
N ARG A 173 19.52 1.14 5.46
CA ARG A 173 20.67 1.64 4.72
C ARG A 173 20.52 3.12 4.43
N ALA A 174 21.56 3.91 4.74
CA ALA A 174 21.72 5.26 4.24
C ALA A 174 22.56 5.25 2.96
N SER A 175 22.14 6.02 1.95
CA SER A 175 22.83 6.09 0.65
C SER A 175 22.56 7.42 -0.06
N GLY A 176 23.07 7.58 -1.28
CA GLY A 176 22.74 8.73 -2.15
C GLY A 176 23.72 9.90 -2.12
N LEU A 177 24.62 9.93 -1.12
CA LEU A 177 25.81 10.78 -1.19
C LEU A 177 26.91 10.09 -1.99
N TYR A 178 27.59 10.85 -2.84
CA TYR A 178 28.71 10.35 -3.63
C TYR A 178 29.82 11.37 -3.82
N SER A 179 30.98 10.85 -4.23
CA SER A 179 32.19 11.63 -4.53
C SER A 179 32.89 11.06 -5.77
N SER A 180 34.01 11.65 -6.16
CA SER A 180 34.81 11.26 -7.32
C SER A 180 36.18 10.70 -6.90
N GLN A 181 36.97 10.26 -7.88
CA GLN A 181 38.37 9.92 -7.65
C GLN A 181 39.09 11.15 -7.05
N PHE A 182 39.84 10.96 -5.97
CA PHE A 182 40.48 12.01 -5.15
C PHE A 182 39.55 12.80 -4.22
N GLY A 183 38.27 12.44 -4.16
CA GLY A 183 37.33 12.97 -3.19
C GLY A 183 37.27 12.13 -1.90
N TYR A 184 36.06 11.98 -1.37
CA TYR A 184 35.82 11.29 -0.11
C TYR A 184 35.39 9.84 -0.30
N ASP A 185 35.89 8.95 0.56
CA ASP A 185 35.27 7.66 0.88
C ASP A 185 34.22 7.88 1.98
N ILE A 186 32.98 8.10 1.56
CA ILE A 186 31.88 8.55 2.42
C ILE A 186 31.27 7.32 3.10
N GLU A 187 31.40 7.29 4.43
CA GLU A 187 30.71 6.38 5.33
C GLU A 187 29.47 7.08 5.88
N MET A 188 28.29 6.56 5.57
CA MET A 188 27.02 7.11 6.04
C MET A 188 26.56 6.34 7.29
N LEU A 189 26.68 6.99 8.45
CA LEU A 189 26.25 6.44 9.74
C LEU A 189 24.74 6.68 9.90
N ALA A 190 23.97 5.63 9.64
CA ALA A 190 22.52 5.66 9.75
C ALA A 190 22.07 5.79 11.22
N GLY A 191 21.09 6.67 11.46
CA GLY A 191 20.28 6.70 12.68
C GLY A 191 19.12 5.71 12.59
N THR A 192 17.91 6.17 12.90
CA THR A 192 16.67 5.38 12.81
C THR A 192 15.67 5.98 11.82
N LEU A 193 14.90 5.13 11.13
CA LEU A 193 13.72 5.53 10.38
C LEU A 193 12.48 4.93 11.05
N THR A 194 11.50 5.77 11.42
CA THR A 194 10.18 5.31 11.89
C THR A 194 9.15 5.51 10.80
N ILE A 195 8.46 4.43 10.42
CA ILE A 195 7.31 4.46 9.53
C ILE A 195 6.07 4.35 10.44
N ASP A 196 5.38 5.46 10.63
CA ASP A 196 4.13 5.54 11.37
C ASP A 196 2.99 4.92 10.55
N LYS A 197 1.96 4.40 11.22
CA LYS A 197 0.80 3.86 10.53
C LYS A 197 0.03 4.96 9.79
N ALA A 198 -0.57 4.60 8.67
CA ALA A 198 -1.49 5.47 7.94
C ALA A 198 -2.90 5.41 8.55
N ALA A 199 -3.69 6.47 8.38
CA ALA A 199 -5.10 6.45 8.77
C ALA A 199 -5.93 5.63 7.76
N LEU A 200 -6.79 4.75 8.25
CA LEU A 200 -7.78 4.03 7.44
C LEU A 200 -9.17 4.19 8.05
N THR A 201 -10.13 4.71 7.29
CA THR A 201 -11.53 4.74 7.69
C THR A 201 -12.30 3.66 6.95
N ILE A 202 -13.01 2.81 7.69
CA ILE A 202 -13.91 1.79 7.15
C ILE A 202 -15.34 2.12 7.59
N THR A 203 -16.22 2.36 6.63
CA THR A 203 -17.61 2.73 6.88
C THR A 203 -18.52 1.58 6.48
N ALA A 204 -19.27 1.02 7.44
CA ALA A 204 -20.30 0.03 7.13
C ALA A 204 -21.42 0.67 6.28
N SER A 205 -21.84 -0.02 5.24
CA SER A 205 -22.92 0.47 4.37
C SER A 205 -24.26 0.36 5.06
N ASN A 206 -25.12 1.35 4.86
CA ASN A 206 -26.52 1.28 5.27
C ASN A 206 -27.23 0.14 4.53
N ALA A 207 -28.21 -0.46 5.19
CA ALA A 207 -29.02 -1.54 4.65
C ALA A 207 -30.48 -1.39 5.08
N ASN A 208 -31.35 -2.18 4.44
CA ASN A 208 -32.75 -2.28 4.83
C ASN A 208 -33.16 -3.74 4.91
N LYS A 209 -34.21 -3.99 5.70
CA LYS A 209 -34.95 -5.26 5.69
C LYS A 209 -36.42 -5.02 6.00
N THR A 210 -37.25 -6.01 5.70
CA THR A 210 -38.65 -6.04 6.15
C THR A 210 -38.77 -6.80 7.47
N TYR A 211 -39.71 -6.39 8.33
CA TYR A 211 -40.08 -7.16 9.52
C TYR A 211 -40.44 -8.62 9.15
N GLY A 212 -40.01 -9.58 9.97
CA GLY A 212 -40.17 -11.00 9.67
C GLY A 212 -39.16 -11.53 8.64
N GLN A 213 -38.07 -10.82 8.37
CA GLN A 213 -36.92 -11.33 7.61
C GLN A 213 -35.63 -11.17 8.41
N THR A 214 -34.64 -12.01 8.17
CA THR A 214 -33.26 -11.80 8.65
C THR A 214 -32.47 -10.94 7.66
N ALA A 215 -31.55 -10.10 8.14
CA ALA A 215 -30.65 -9.34 7.28
C ALA A 215 -29.27 -10.02 7.18
N SER A 216 -28.70 -10.08 5.98
CA SER A 216 -27.29 -10.41 5.76
C SER A 216 -26.51 -9.13 5.47
N LEU A 217 -25.45 -8.87 6.24
CA LEU A 217 -24.69 -7.62 6.20
C LEU A 217 -23.30 -7.90 5.62
N SER A 218 -22.96 -7.25 4.50
CA SER A 218 -21.64 -7.39 3.86
C SER A 218 -21.09 -6.11 3.23
N GLY A 219 -21.89 -5.06 3.12
CA GLY A 219 -21.48 -3.81 2.48
C GLY A 219 -20.65 -2.92 3.39
N PHE A 220 -19.54 -2.40 2.86
CA PHE A 220 -18.73 -1.36 3.48
C PHE A 220 -17.99 -0.56 2.40
N THR A 221 -17.42 0.58 2.79
CA THR A 221 -16.49 1.36 1.97
C THR A 221 -15.23 1.68 2.78
N THR A 222 -14.13 1.92 2.09
CA THR A 222 -12.83 2.23 2.70
C THR A 222 -12.28 3.54 2.15
N SER A 223 -11.65 4.34 3.01
CA SER A 223 -10.92 5.55 2.62
C SER A 223 -9.56 5.58 3.29
N GLY A 224 -8.50 5.83 2.53
CA GLY A 224 -7.11 5.91 3.03
C GLY A 224 -6.23 4.70 2.72
N LEU A 225 -6.74 3.65 2.06
CA LEU A 225 -5.90 2.53 1.61
C LEU A 225 -4.87 3.00 0.57
N ILE A 226 -3.62 2.55 0.75
CA ILE A 226 -2.52 2.70 -0.19
C ILE A 226 -2.55 1.53 -1.20
N ALA A 227 -2.12 1.80 -2.43
CA ALA A 227 -2.20 0.84 -3.54
C ALA A 227 -1.50 -0.49 -3.21
N GLY A 228 -2.25 -1.60 -3.30
CA GLY A 228 -1.80 -2.95 -2.97
C GLY A 228 -2.40 -3.51 -1.67
N ASP A 229 -2.85 -2.64 -0.77
CA ASP A 229 -3.51 -3.04 0.47
C ASP A 229 -5.02 -3.19 0.29
N GLN A 230 -5.64 -4.10 1.05
CA GLN A 230 -7.04 -4.48 0.86
C GLN A 230 -7.73 -4.83 2.18
N VAL A 231 -9.02 -4.54 2.24
CA VAL A 231 -9.96 -5.10 3.22
C VAL A 231 -10.85 -6.10 2.49
N ASN A 232 -10.74 -7.38 2.86
CA ASN A 232 -11.43 -8.49 2.18
C ASN A 232 -12.60 -9.05 3.01
N GLY A 233 -12.71 -8.62 4.26
CA GLY A 233 -13.80 -9.00 5.15
C GLY A 233 -13.71 -8.28 6.48
N MET A 234 -14.80 -8.30 7.21
CA MET A 234 -14.92 -7.74 8.55
C MET A 234 -16.14 -8.31 9.24
N ASP A 235 -16.26 -8.09 10.54
CA ASP A 235 -17.47 -8.41 11.28
C ASP A 235 -18.43 -7.21 11.23
N LEU A 236 -19.65 -7.45 10.72
CA LEU A 236 -20.75 -6.49 10.68
C LEU A 236 -21.90 -7.04 11.53
N THR A 237 -22.29 -6.31 12.57
CA THR A 237 -23.34 -6.75 13.49
C THR A 237 -24.42 -5.69 13.67
N SER A 238 -25.68 -6.11 13.80
CA SER A 238 -26.79 -5.21 14.09
C SER A 238 -27.88 -5.94 14.84
N LEU A 239 -28.42 -5.34 15.91
CA LEU A 239 -29.60 -5.86 16.61
C LEU A 239 -30.84 -5.95 15.70
N GLY A 240 -30.91 -5.11 14.67
CA GLY A 240 -31.99 -5.11 13.68
C GLY A 240 -31.98 -6.32 12.74
N SER A 241 -30.88 -7.09 12.70
CA SER A 241 -30.69 -8.19 11.74
C SER A 241 -31.55 -9.42 12.04
N LEU A 242 -31.96 -9.62 13.30
CA LEU A 242 -32.76 -10.77 13.75
C LEU A 242 -34.17 -10.74 13.18
N PHE A 243 -34.75 -11.90 12.85
CA PHE A 243 -36.09 -12.03 12.25
C PHE A 243 -37.18 -11.21 12.97
N ASN A 244 -37.14 -11.18 14.31
CA ASN A 244 -38.13 -10.54 15.17
C ASN A 244 -37.80 -9.10 15.58
N ALA A 245 -36.77 -8.47 15.03
CA ALA A 245 -36.46 -7.07 15.32
C ALA A 245 -37.60 -6.15 14.86
N SER A 246 -38.12 -5.31 15.77
CA SER A 246 -39.21 -4.36 15.49
C SER A 246 -38.82 -3.31 14.45
N ALA A 247 -39.82 -2.69 13.82
CA ALA A 247 -39.60 -1.59 12.88
C ALA A 247 -38.83 -0.44 13.54
N GLY A 248 -37.84 0.12 12.83
CA GLY A 248 -36.95 1.15 13.38
C GLY A 248 -35.56 1.14 12.74
N ASN A 249 -34.67 2.01 13.25
CA ASN A 249 -33.28 2.11 12.81
C ASN A 249 -32.35 1.48 13.85
N TYR A 250 -31.41 0.68 13.38
CA TYR A 250 -30.42 0.00 14.21
C TYR A 250 -29.03 0.25 13.65
N ALA A 251 -28.03 0.46 14.51
CA ALA A 251 -26.65 0.59 14.04
C ALA A 251 -26.16 -0.72 13.40
N ILE A 252 -25.37 -0.60 12.35
CA ILE A 252 -24.54 -1.67 11.79
C ILE A 252 -23.12 -1.40 12.27
N VAL A 253 -22.72 -2.11 13.32
CA VAL A 253 -21.42 -1.95 13.96
C VAL A 253 -20.38 -2.76 13.21
N ALA A 254 -19.32 -2.06 12.79
CA ALA A 254 -18.19 -2.60 12.06
C ALA A 254 -17.01 -2.91 12.99
N SER A 255 -16.37 -4.08 12.83
CA SER A 255 -15.18 -4.46 13.61
C SER A 255 -14.34 -5.53 12.92
N ASN A 256 -13.15 -5.81 13.46
CA ASN A 256 -12.29 -6.93 13.05
C ASN A 256 -12.06 -7.02 11.53
N ALA A 257 -11.66 -5.92 10.89
CA ALA A 257 -11.27 -5.92 9.48
C ALA A 257 -10.11 -6.89 9.23
N ARG A 258 -10.20 -7.60 8.10
CA ARG A 258 -9.27 -8.63 7.65
C ARG A 258 -8.88 -8.32 6.22
N GLY A 259 -7.62 -8.56 5.89
CA GLY A 259 -7.10 -8.32 4.55
C GLY A 259 -5.59 -8.21 4.54
N THR A 260 -5.05 -7.60 3.49
CA THR A 260 -3.61 -7.45 3.27
C THR A 260 -3.16 -6.05 3.67
N GLY A 261 -2.01 -5.97 4.36
CA GLY A 261 -1.40 -4.69 4.74
C GLY A 261 -2.05 -3.94 5.91
N LEU A 262 -3.15 -4.44 6.48
CA LEU A 262 -3.92 -3.73 7.52
C LEU A 262 -3.13 -3.44 8.81
N ALA A 263 -2.03 -4.16 9.08
CA ALA A 263 -1.14 -3.87 10.19
C ALA A 263 -0.45 -2.50 10.06
N ASN A 264 -0.40 -1.93 8.85
CA ASN A 264 0.19 -0.63 8.55
C ASN A 264 -0.77 0.54 8.78
N TYR A 265 -1.96 0.28 9.32
CA TYR A 265 -3.00 1.30 9.47
C TYR A 265 -3.53 1.39 10.91
N ASP A 266 -3.85 2.62 11.31
CA ASP A 266 -4.73 2.89 12.43
C ASP A 266 -6.17 2.98 11.90
N ILE A 267 -6.96 1.94 12.21
CA ILE A 267 -8.28 1.73 11.61
C ILE A 267 -9.35 2.41 12.47
N THR A 268 -10.13 3.29 11.84
CA THR A 268 -11.35 3.88 12.41
C THR A 268 -12.57 3.26 11.74
N TYR A 269 -13.49 2.73 12.55
CA TYR A 269 -14.76 2.19 12.07
C TYR A 269 -15.87 3.23 12.19
N VAL A 270 -16.69 3.34 11.15
CA VAL A 270 -17.89 4.17 11.13
C VAL A 270 -19.10 3.26 10.91
N ASP A 271 -20.04 3.32 11.85
CA ASP A 271 -21.24 2.50 11.82
C ASP A 271 -22.18 2.91 10.67
N GLY A 272 -22.85 1.91 10.10
CA GLY A 272 -23.96 2.10 9.18
C GLY A 272 -25.30 2.08 9.92
N ILE A 273 -26.38 2.18 9.15
CA ILE A 273 -27.76 2.10 9.66
C ILE A 273 -28.51 0.99 8.92
N LEU A 274 -29.08 0.06 9.68
CA LEU A 274 -30.07 -0.91 9.23
C LEU A 274 -31.47 -0.39 9.53
N THR A 275 -32.25 -0.11 8.49
CA THR A 275 -33.67 0.25 8.62
C THR A 275 -34.56 -0.98 8.50
N VAL A 276 -35.31 -1.29 9.56
CA VAL A 276 -36.34 -2.33 9.56
C VAL A 276 -37.68 -1.69 9.20
N ILE A 277 -38.16 -2.03 8.01
CA ILE A 277 -39.44 -1.56 7.47
C ILE A 277 -40.54 -2.46 8.03
N GLY A 278 -41.48 -1.88 8.77
CA GLY A 278 -42.66 -2.59 9.26
C GLY A 278 -43.54 -3.08 8.11
N ASN A 279 -44.20 -4.22 8.30
CA ASN A 279 -45.29 -4.62 7.41
C ASN A 279 -46.50 -3.75 7.74
N LEU A 280 -46.73 -2.70 6.95
CA LEU A 280 -48.08 -2.19 6.84
C LEU A 280 -48.87 -3.26 6.09
N SER A 281 -49.71 -4.01 6.79
CA SER A 281 -50.78 -4.73 6.11
C SER A 281 -51.52 -3.71 5.24
N PRO A 282 -51.72 -3.94 3.93
CA PRO A 282 -52.67 -3.12 3.21
C PRO A 282 -54.01 -3.27 3.95
N LEU A 283 -54.59 -2.16 4.42
CA LEU A 283 -56.01 -2.11 4.80
C LEU A 283 -56.91 -2.28 3.55
N ALA A 284 -56.55 -3.16 2.61
CA ALA A 284 -57.27 -3.42 1.38
C ALA A 284 -57.95 -4.79 1.50
N ASN A 285 -59.28 -4.75 1.53
CA ASN A 285 -60.22 -5.88 1.52
C ASN A 285 -60.35 -6.68 2.83
N LEU A 286 -60.81 -6.01 3.89
CA LEU A 286 -61.92 -6.57 4.66
C LEU A 286 -63.23 -6.09 4.04
N VAL A 287 -63.54 -6.53 2.82
CA VAL A 287 -64.96 -6.64 2.44
C VAL A 287 -65.40 -7.90 3.15
N ASP A 288 -65.87 -7.75 4.38
CA ASP A 288 -66.58 -8.81 5.08
C ASP A 288 -67.81 -9.17 4.23
N PRO A 289 -67.90 -10.39 3.65
CA PRO A 289 -69.08 -10.81 2.90
C PRO A 289 -70.33 -10.89 3.79
N GLN A 290 -70.20 -10.82 5.12
CA GLN A 290 -71.30 -10.86 6.06
C GLN A 290 -71.88 -9.48 6.42
N LEU A 291 -71.32 -8.37 5.91
CA LEU A 291 -71.86 -7.01 6.12
C LEU A 291 -72.82 -6.51 5.03
N ALA A 292 -73.27 -7.38 4.12
CA ALA A 292 -74.19 -7.03 3.03
C ALA A 292 -75.48 -7.86 3.03
N ALA A 293 -76.19 -7.96 4.16
CA ALA A 293 -77.60 -8.38 4.19
C ALA A 293 -78.30 -8.04 5.51
N ALA A 294 -78.35 -6.76 5.87
CA ALA A 294 -79.39 -6.24 6.75
C ALA A 294 -80.19 -5.17 5.98
N GLN A 295 -80.85 -5.60 4.90
CA GLN A 295 -81.94 -4.80 4.35
C GLN A 295 -83.10 -4.88 5.35
N LEU A 296 -83.41 -3.74 5.99
CA LEU A 296 -84.63 -3.54 6.76
C LEU A 296 -85.83 -3.66 5.80
N THR A 297 -86.53 -4.79 5.83
CA THR A 297 -87.89 -4.88 5.27
C THR A 297 -88.85 -5.20 6.42
N ALA A 298 -89.33 -4.18 7.10
CA ALA A 298 -90.46 -4.30 8.01
C ALA A 298 -91.69 -3.65 7.35
N GLN A 299 -92.57 -4.48 6.79
CA GLN A 299 -93.94 -4.06 6.47
C GLN A 299 -94.77 -4.12 7.75
N GLN A 300 -95.45 -3.02 8.07
CA GLN A 300 -96.44 -2.94 9.13
C GLN A 300 -97.80 -3.29 8.54
N THR A 301 -98.35 -4.46 8.88
CA THR A 301 -99.75 -4.83 8.59
C THR A 301 -100.58 -4.65 9.86
N ASP A 302 -101.51 -3.71 9.80
CA ASP A 302 -102.68 -3.44 10.64
C ASP A 302 -102.60 -3.35 12.19
N GLU A 303 -103.15 -2.22 12.65
CA GLU A 303 -103.77 -1.84 13.94
C GLU A 303 -103.07 -2.12 15.31
N LEU A 304 -102.90 -1.03 16.08
CA LEU A 304 -102.50 -0.85 17.52
C LEU A 304 -101.05 -0.40 17.82
N PRO A 305 -100.82 0.44 18.87
CA PRO A 305 -99.64 1.28 18.96
C PRO A 305 -98.41 0.61 19.59
N SER A 306 -97.25 1.00 19.07
CA SER A 306 -95.92 1.07 19.71
C SER A 306 -95.36 -0.21 20.35
N ARG A 307 -94.58 -0.98 19.58
CA ARG A 307 -93.50 -1.83 20.13
C ARG A 307 -92.20 -1.58 19.35
N PRO A 308 -91.05 -1.39 20.03
CA PRO A 308 -89.76 -1.28 19.36
C PRO A 308 -89.39 -2.63 18.70
N LEU A 309 -88.84 -2.55 17.48
CA LEU A 309 -88.26 -3.70 16.77
C LEU A 309 -87.07 -4.24 17.57
N MET A 310 -87.12 -5.50 18.00
CA MET A 310 -85.98 -6.20 18.59
C MET A 310 -85.03 -6.65 17.46
N MET A 311 -83.78 -6.20 17.50
CA MET A 311 -82.68 -6.82 16.75
C MET A 311 -82.12 -7.96 17.58
N THR A 312 -82.22 -9.20 17.08
CA THR A 312 -81.43 -10.32 17.61
C THR A 312 -80.00 -10.17 17.09
N SER A 313 -79.07 -9.91 18.00
CA SER A 313 -77.64 -9.78 17.67
C SER A 313 -77.07 -11.09 17.10
N PRO A 314 -76.23 -11.05 16.05
CA PRO A 314 -75.33 -12.15 15.75
C PRO A 314 -74.29 -12.26 16.85
N LYS A 315 -74.04 -13.48 17.32
CA LYS A 315 -73.06 -13.82 18.36
C LYS A 315 -71.64 -13.39 17.94
N LEU A 316 -71.18 -12.23 18.41
CA LEU A 316 -69.74 -11.95 18.45
C LEU A 316 -69.24 -11.28 19.74
N PHE A 317 -70.11 -11.00 20.71
CA PHE A 317 -69.73 -10.61 22.06
C PHE A 317 -70.77 -11.13 23.06
N ASP A 318 -70.41 -12.15 23.86
CA ASP A 318 -71.21 -12.53 25.03
C ASP A 318 -70.85 -11.52 26.14
N VAL A 319 -71.64 -10.46 26.26
CA VAL A 319 -71.58 -9.50 27.38
C VAL A 319 -72.82 -9.70 28.25
N GLU A 320 -72.89 -10.84 28.93
CA GLU A 320 -73.70 -10.97 30.13
C GLU A 320 -72.76 -11.21 31.32
N THR A 321 -72.36 -10.13 32.00
CA THR A 321 -72.07 -10.08 33.46
C THR A 321 -71.54 -8.72 33.97
N SER A 322 -71.58 -7.64 33.20
CA SER A 322 -71.37 -6.29 33.77
C SER A 322 -71.98 -5.23 32.87
N GLY A 323 -73.00 -4.53 33.38
CA GLY A 323 -73.82 -3.54 32.67
C GLY A 323 -73.07 -2.28 32.23
N LEU A 324 -72.09 -2.42 31.34
CA LEU A 324 -71.34 -1.34 30.74
C LEU A 324 -72.01 -0.94 29.42
N GLN A 325 -72.76 0.16 29.47
CA GLN A 325 -73.20 0.85 28.25
C GLN A 325 -71.98 1.52 27.59
N LEU A 326 -71.66 1.11 26.36
CA LEU A 326 -70.66 1.79 25.54
C LEU A 326 -71.28 3.09 25.02
N ASN A 327 -70.90 4.23 25.61
CA ASN A 327 -71.32 5.53 25.12
C ASN A 327 -70.28 6.06 24.13
N LEU A 328 -70.68 6.20 22.86
CA LEU A 328 -69.86 6.83 21.83
C LEU A 328 -69.86 8.34 22.05
N VAL A 329 -68.73 8.92 22.45
CA VAL A 329 -68.52 10.36 22.45
C VAL A 329 -67.17 10.66 21.79
N ASP A 330 -67.23 11.42 20.70
CA ASP A 330 -66.14 12.03 19.93
C ASP A 330 -64.88 11.18 19.65
N SER A 331 -64.90 10.51 18.49
CA SER A 331 -63.74 10.25 17.61
C SER A 331 -62.44 9.67 18.22
N GLY A 332 -62.51 8.84 19.25
CA GLY A 332 -61.38 8.00 19.67
C GLY A 332 -61.70 7.04 20.83
N ILE A 333 -61.25 5.78 20.74
CA ILE A 333 -61.30 4.81 21.84
C ILE A 333 -60.19 5.18 22.85
N ARG A 334 -60.57 5.54 24.08
CA ARG A 334 -59.68 5.51 25.24
C ARG A 334 -59.93 4.21 26.02
N LEU A 335 -58.86 3.45 26.29
CA LEU A 335 -58.88 2.41 27.30
C LEU A 335 -58.72 3.04 28.70
N PRO A 336 -59.31 2.47 29.76
CA PRO A 336 -59.18 3.02 31.12
C PRO A 336 -57.74 2.95 31.65
N GLU A 337 -57.33 3.94 32.45
CA GLU A 337 -56.05 3.90 33.17
C GLU A 337 -56.09 2.81 34.26
N GLY A 338 -55.05 1.98 34.32
CA GLY A 338 -54.88 0.94 35.33
C GLY A 338 -54.62 -0.50 34.81
N ILE A 339 -54.25 -0.67 33.53
CA ILE A 339 -53.65 -1.90 32.98
C ILE A 339 -52.32 -1.54 32.33
#